data_AF-A0A3W7ZC47-F1
#
_entry.id   AF-A0A3W7ZC47-F1
#
_cell.length_a   1.000
_cell.length_b   1.000
_cell.length_c   1.000
_cell.angle_alpha   90.00
_cell.angle_beta   90.00
_cell.angle_gamma   90.00
#
_symmetry.space_group_name_H-M   'P 1'
#
loop_
_entity.id
_entity.type
_entity.pdbx_description
1 polymer ?
#
loop_
_entity_poly.entity_id
_entity_poly.type
_entity_poly.pdbx_seq_one_letter_code
_entity_poly.pdbx_strand_id
1 'polypeptide(L)'
;MMTRIVWKAGNLVSLKLRDDLYTIGQMESGAIMRFFDIKNHNGEWEYINLNNVRQLFRVFVGRAVTQKLAVKRIKNKTITPCQKSLDDYWIHPYTLLIDGEHYKGNGTSFAFLGGKLISLNWVNNMSITEAVVIKHDLSSVDDKELIEKYELTSMWGDEDLGDRLRRYFDTGINRDDLKFEVFPGLWNDRESLRPLTRRLPIPLR
;
A
#
# COMPACT_ATOMS: atom_id res chain seq x y z
N MET A 1 11.87 -22.92 14.59
CA MET A 1 12.21 -21.49 14.81
C MET A 1 12.15 -20.80 13.44
N MET A 2 11.22 -19.87 13.20
CA MET A 2 11.17 -19.14 11.93
C MET A 2 12.36 -18.18 11.84
N THR A 3 13.10 -18.25 10.75
CA THR A 3 14.23 -17.34 10.49
C THR A 3 13.70 -15.92 10.34
N ARG A 4 14.19 -14.99 11.16
CA ARG A 4 13.81 -13.58 11.10
C ARG A 4 14.08 -13.01 9.70
N ILE A 5 13.05 -12.44 9.09
CA ILE A 5 13.17 -11.74 7.82
C ILE A 5 13.75 -10.35 8.07
N VAL A 6 14.95 -10.11 7.54
CA VAL A 6 15.63 -8.82 7.59
C VAL A 6 15.30 -8.02 6.34
N TRP A 7 14.91 -6.76 6.54
CA TRP A 7 14.62 -5.85 5.45
C TRP A 7 15.89 -5.51 4.66
N LYS A 8 15.86 -5.72 3.35
CA LYS A 8 16.91 -5.28 2.43
C LYS A 8 16.26 -5.07 1.05
N ALA A 9 16.48 -3.90 0.46
CA ALA A 9 15.94 -3.59 -0.86
C ALA A 9 16.34 -4.64 -1.90
N GLY A 10 15.40 -5.00 -2.76
CA GLY A 10 15.52 -6.07 -3.75
C GLY A 10 15.24 -7.48 -3.20
N ASN A 11 15.10 -7.67 -1.89
CA ASN A 11 14.70 -8.96 -1.35
C ASN A 11 13.25 -9.28 -1.69
N LEU A 12 13.01 -10.55 -1.99
CA LEU A 12 11.69 -11.12 -2.17
C LEU A 12 11.27 -11.94 -0.95
N VAL A 13 10.00 -11.87 -0.59
CA VAL A 13 9.39 -12.66 0.48
C VAL A 13 8.12 -13.34 -0.02
N SER A 14 7.89 -14.56 0.46
CA SER A 14 6.63 -15.27 0.29
C SER A 14 5.72 -14.87 1.45
N LEU A 15 4.53 -14.37 1.11
CA LEU A 15 3.50 -13.95 2.06
C LEU A 15 2.40 -15.00 2.08
N LYS A 16 2.01 -15.47 3.27
CA LYS A 16 0.90 -16.40 3.43
C LYS A 16 -0.36 -15.61 3.78
N LEU A 17 -1.35 -15.62 2.89
CA LEU A 17 -2.61 -14.91 3.07
C LEU A 17 -3.68 -15.79 3.71
N ARG A 18 -3.70 -17.09 3.35
CA ARG A 18 -4.43 -18.20 3.97
C ARG A 18 -3.74 -19.51 3.60
N ASP A 19 -4.25 -20.66 4.02
CA ASP A 19 -3.56 -21.96 3.87
C ASP A 19 -3.20 -22.32 2.43
N ASP A 20 -4.04 -21.94 1.48
CA ASP A 20 -3.93 -22.24 0.05
C ASP A 20 -3.63 -21.01 -0.81
N LEU A 21 -3.23 -19.89 -0.19
CA LEU A 21 -3.04 -18.63 -0.89
C LEU A 21 -1.77 -17.92 -0.40
N TYR A 22 -0.78 -17.89 -1.27
CA TYR A 22 0.46 -17.16 -1.06
C TYR A 22 0.68 -16.17 -2.20
N THR A 23 1.41 -15.08 -1.92
CA THR A 23 1.84 -14.11 -2.92
C THR A 23 3.28 -13.66 -2.65
N ILE A 24 3.86 -12.89 -3.57
CA ILE A 24 5.21 -12.33 -3.44
C ILE A 24 5.14 -10.85 -3.06
N GLY A 25 5.88 -10.50 -2.03
CA GLY A 25 6.25 -9.11 -1.73
C GLY A 25 7.72 -8.85 -2.10
N GLN A 26 7.99 -7.73 -2.76
CA GLN A 26 9.35 -7.25 -3.03
C GLN A 26 9.64 -6.04 -2.14
N MET A 27 10.70 -6.13 -1.33
CA MET A 27 11.18 -5.04 -0.49
C MET A 27 11.92 -4.00 -1.31
N GLU A 28 11.65 -2.72 -1.04
CA GLU A 28 12.35 -1.57 -1.59
C GLU A 28 13.00 -0.74 -0.47
N SER A 29 13.61 0.39 -0.82
CA SER A 29 14.06 1.39 0.16
C SER A 29 12.88 1.97 0.94
N GLY A 30 13.15 2.63 2.08
CA GLY A 30 12.13 3.40 2.80
C GLY A 30 10.97 2.59 3.38
N ALA A 31 11.16 1.29 3.68
CA ALA A 31 10.09 0.39 4.14
C ALA A 31 8.92 0.23 3.14
N ILE A 32 9.16 0.48 1.86
CA ILE A 32 8.17 0.27 0.79
C ILE A 32 8.19 -1.19 0.35
N MET A 33 7.02 -1.82 0.27
CA MET A 33 6.86 -3.12 -0.35
C MET A 33 6.02 -3.02 -1.62
N ARG A 34 6.48 -3.69 -2.68
CA ARG A 34 5.79 -3.84 -3.96
C ARG A 34 5.10 -5.20 -4.02
N PHE A 35 3.87 -5.21 -4.51
CA PHE A 35 3.03 -6.41 -4.64
C PHE A 35 2.64 -6.65 -6.10
N PHE A 36 2.42 -7.91 -6.45
CA PHE A 36 2.23 -8.35 -7.83
C PHE A 36 1.00 -9.25 -7.95
N ASP A 37 0.46 -9.26 -9.16
CA ASP A 37 -0.67 -10.11 -9.55
C ASP A 37 -0.23 -11.56 -9.76
N ILE A 38 0.23 -12.19 -8.67
CA ILE A 38 0.71 -13.55 -8.67
C ILE A 38 0.34 -14.23 -7.35
N LYS A 39 -0.17 -15.45 -7.47
CA LYS A 39 -0.49 -16.31 -6.34
C LYS A 39 -0.13 -17.76 -6.62
N ASN A 40 0.12 -18.51 -5.55
CA ASN A 40 0.17 -19.98 -5.61
C ASN A 40 -0.40 -20.57 -4.32
N HIS A 41 -0.41 -21.90 -4.23
CA HIS A 41 -1.04 -22.66 -3.15
C HIS A 41 -0.08 -23.19 -2.08
N ASN A 42 1.24 -23.11 -2.30
CA ASN A 42 2.24 -23.73 -1.42
C ASN A 42 3.36 -22.77 -0.98
N GLY A 43 3.41 -21.55 -1.50
CA GLY A 43 4.45 -20.58 -1.19
C GLY A 43 5.83 -20.94 -1.77
N GLU A 44 5.91 -21.91 -2.68
CA GLU A 44 7.12 -22.30 -3.41
C GLU A 44 7.15 -21.63 -4.78
N TRP A 45 8.22 -20.88 -5.04
CA TRP A 45 8.31 -19.99 -6.20
C TRP A 45 9.53 -20.36 -7.04
N GLU A 46 9.33 -20.53 -8.35
CA GLU A 46 10.38 -20.87 -9.31
C GLU A 46 10.05 -20.27 -10.69
N TYR A 47 11.08 -19.99 -11.49
CA TYR A 47 10.96 -19.57 -12.91
C TYR A 47 10.03 -18.36 -13.17
N ILE A 48 10.07 -17.35 -12.29
CA ILE A 48 9.22 -16.16 -12.38
C ILE A 48 10.07 -14.93 -12.70
N ASN A 49 9.70 -14.17 -13.72
CA ASN A 49 10.24 -12.82 -13.95
C ASN A 49 9.21 -11.77 -13.54
N LEU A 50 9.42 -11.11 -12.40
CA LEU A 50 8.49 -10.10 -11.86
C LEU A 50 8.43 -8.83 -12.72
N ASN A 51 9.32 -8.64 -13.69
CA ASN A 51 9.18 -7.58 -14.69
C ASN A 51 8.00 -7.82 -15.63
N ASN A 52 7.60 -9.09 -15.81
CA ASN A 52 6.51 -9.51 -16.70
C ASN A 52 5.19 -9.73 -15.96
N VAL A 53 5.20 -9.65 -14.63
CA VAL A 53 4.00 -9.78 -13.80
C VAL A 53 3.43 -8.38 -13.57
N ARG A 54 2.10 -8.24 -13.70
CA ARG A 54 1.41 -6.98 -13.40
C ARG A 54 1.66 -6.59 -11.94
N GLN A 55 2.10 -5.37 -11.72
CA GLN A 55 2.18 -4.80 -10.38
C GLN A 55 0.78 -4.42 -9.89
N LEU A 56 0.46 -4.73 -8.63
CA LEU A 56 -0.79 -4.31 -7.99
C LEU A 56 -0.65 -2.93 -7.37
N PHE A 57 0.29 -2.77 -6.43
CA PHE A 57 0.51 -1.51 -5.70
C PHE A 57 1.88 -1.52 -5.00
N ARG A 58 2.27 -0.33 -4.51
CA ARG A 58 3.45 -0.10 -3.66
C ARG A 58 3.04 0.70 -2.44
N VAL A 59 3.35 0.21 -1.25
CA VAL A 59 2.93 0.86 0.00
C VAL A 59 4.02 0.79 1.06
N PHE A 60 4.00 1.74 1.98
CA PHE A 60 4.78 1.65 3.21
C PHE A 60 4.23 0.54 4.10
N VAL A 61 5.10 -0.33 4.60
CA VAL A 61 4.71 -1.44 5.48
C VAL A 61 5.39 -1.38 6.83
N GLY A 62 4.63 -1.68 7.87
CA GLY A 62 5.14 -1.84 9.22
C GLY A 62 5.89 -3.15 9.40
N ARG A 63 6.67 -3.23 10.48
CA ARG A 63 7.42 -4.46 10.85
C ARG A 63 6.52 -5.69 10.99
N ALA A 64 5.25 -5.49 11.36
CA ALA A 64 4.30 -6.58 11.51
C ALA A 64 4.12 -7.39 10.21
N VAL A 65 4.18 -6.75 9.03
CA VAL A 65 4.06 -7.44 7.73
C VAL A 65 5.16 -8.49 7.56
N THR A 66 6.41 -8.14 7.86
CA THR A 66 7.54 -9.09 7.74
C THR A 66 7.61 -10.09 8.89
N GLN A 67 6.97 -9.80 10.02
CA GLN A 67 6.96 -10.67 11.20
C GLN A 67 5.81 -11.69 11.18
N LYS A 68 4.67 -11.33 10.60
CA LYS A 68 3.42 -12.10 10.71
C LYS A 68 2.87 -12.58 9.36
N LEU A 69 2.97 -11.76 8.31
CA LEU A 69 2.44 -12.12 6.98
C LEU A 69 3.48 -12.85 6.13
N ALA A 70 4.75 -12.47 6.25
CA ALA A 70 5.85 -13.09 5.52
C ALA A 70 6.31 -14.39 6.19
N VAL A 71 6.24 -15.50 5.46
CA VAL A 71 6.61 -16.82 5.97
C VAL A 71 8.07 -17.19 5.70
N LYS A 72 8.63 -16.70 4.58
CA LYS A 72 10.04 -16.93 4.25
C LYS A 72 10.57 -15.92 3.24
N ARG A 73 11.89 -15.70 3.29
CA ARG A 73 12.62 -15.03 2.21
C ARG A 73 12.77 -15.97 1.02
N ILE A 74 12.48 -15.46 -0.16
CA ILE A 74 12.68 -16.16 -1.42
C ILE A 74 14.14 -15.93 -1.84
N LYS A 75 14.92 -17.02 -1.97
CA LYS A 75 16.33 -17.00 -2.39
C LYS A 75 16.57 -17.75 -3.71
N ASN A 76 15.50 -18.26 -4.34
CA ASN A 76 15.61 -19.02 -5.58
C ASN A 76 16.08 -18.10 -6.71
N LYS A 77 17.20 -18.45 -7.36
CA LYS A 77 17.82 -17.66 -8.44
C LYS A 77 17.03 -17.69 -9.74
N THR A 78 16.07 -18.60 -9.88
CA THR A 78 15.15 -18.65 -11.02
C THR A 78 14.08 -17.55 -10.98
N ILE A 79 14.07 -16.73 -9.92
CA ILE A 79 13.14 -15.60 -9.79
C ILE A 79 13.90 -14.30 -9.99
N THR A 80 13.45 -13.50 -10.94
CA THR A 80 14.00 -12.18 -11.25
C THR A 80 13.15 -11.10 -10.57
N PRO A 81 13.70 -10.34 -9.60
CA PRO A 81 13.01 -9.19 -9.00
C PRO A 81 12.66 -8.12 -10.04
N CYS A 82 11.57 -7.40 -9.81
CA CYS A 82 11.16 -6.31 -10.67
C CYS A 82 12.17 -5.16 -10.59
N GLN A 83 12.68 -4.70 -11.72
CA GLN A 83 13.63 -3.58 -11.84
C GLN A 83 12.96 -2.32 -12.40
N LYS A 84 11.65 -2.38 -12.70
CA LYS A 84 10.90 -1.22 -13.18
C LYS A 84 10.92 -0.11 -12.13
N SER A 85 11.52 1.02 -12.47
CA SER A 85 11.36 2.24 -11.70
C SER A 85 9.91 2.71 -11.82
N LEU A 86 9.42 3.33 -10.76
CA LEU A 86 8.17 4.06 -10.76
C LEU A 86 8.46 5.47 -10.30
N ASP A 87 7.53 6.36 -10.63
CA ASP A 87 7.57 7.69 -10.05
C ASP A 87 7.51 7.58 -8.51
N ASP A 88 8.06 8.60 -7.85
CA ASP A 88 8.13 8.69 -6.39
C ASP A 88 7.00 9.58 -5.86
N TYR A 89 5.85 9.54 -6.53
CA TYR A 89 4.68 10.32 -6.13
C TYR A 89 3.82 9.55 -5.14
N TRP A 90 3.43 10.24 -4.08
CA TRP A 90 2.60 9.71 -3.00
C TRP A 90 1.57 10.74 -2.59
N ILE A 91 0.48 10.26 -1.99
CA ILE A 91 -0.51 11.14 -1.40
C ILE A 91 -0.23 11.25 0.10
N HIS A 92 0.02 12.47 0.55
CA HIS A 92 0.08 12.76 1.98
C HIS A 92 -1.27 13.32 2.43
N PRO A 93 -2.02 12.60 3.28
CA PRO A 93 -3.27 13.10 3.80
C PRO A 93 -3.05 14.28 4.74
N TYR A 94 -3.96 15.25 4.72
CA TYR A 94 -3.90 16.38 5.65
C TYR A 94 -4.36 16.00 7.04
N THR A 95 -3.75 16.62 8.06
CA THR A 95 -4.17 16.52 9.45
C THR A 95 -4.50 17.90 10.01
N LEU A 96 -5.43 17.97 10.97
CA LEU A 96 -5.83 19.24 11.58
C LEU A 96 -4.66 19.99 12.23
N LEU A 97 -3.75 19.26 12.91
CA LEU A 97 -2.67 19.86 13.69
C LEU A 97 -1.53 20.44 12.83
N ILE A 98 -1.25 19.84 11.67
CA ILE A 98 -0.11 20.22 10.82
C ILE A 98 -0.56 21.04 9.62
N ASP A 99 -1.73 20.72 9.05
CA ASP A 99 -2.19 21.26 7.78
C ASP A 99 -3.50 22.06 7.94
N GLY A 100 -3.67 22.78 9.04
CA GLY A 100 -4.95 23.43 9.41
C GLY A 100 -5.56 24.35 8.33
N GLU A 101 -4.75 24.97 7.47
CA GLU A 101 -5.24 25.78 6.33
C GLU A 101 -5.87 24.94 5.21
N HIS A 102 -5.42 23.70 5.06
CA HIS A 102 -5.86 22.76 4.03
C HIS A 102 -6.89 21.76 4.55
N TYR A 103 -6.80 21.35 5.81
CA TYR A 103 -7.73 20.42 6.44
C TYR A 103 -9.13 21.05 6.56
N LYS A 104 -10.09 20.53 5.78
CA LYS A 104 -11.46 21.08 5.71
C LYS A 104 -12.45 20.50 6.73
N GLY A 105 -11.97 19.69 7.67
CA GLY A 105 -12.77 19.08 8.72
C GLY A 105 -12.82 19.93 10.00
N ASN A 106 -13.39 19.36 11.06
CA ASN A 106 -13.37 19.91 12.41
C ASN A 106 -12.94 18.83 13.43
N GLY A 107 -12.96 19.15 14.73
CA GLY A 107 -12.51 18.24 15.79
C GLY A 107 -13.27 16.91 15.93
N THR A 108 -14.40 16.74 15.22
CA THR A 108 -15.16 15.47 15.14
C THR A 108 -15.02 14.76 13.80
N SER A 109 -14.37 15.40 12.83
CA SER A 109 -14.12 14.81 11.51
C SER A 109 -13.04 13.72 11.58
N PHE A 110 -12.99 12.89 10.55
CA PHE A 110 -11.93 11.88 10.43
C PHE A 110 -10.55 12.53 10.46
N ALA A 111 -9.59 11.91 11.16
CA ALA A 111 -8.29 12.51 11.46
C ALA A 111 -7.47 12.89 10.21
N PHE A 112 -7.78 12.28 9.07
CA PHE A 112 -7.14 12.48 7.78
C PHE A 112 -8.18 12.93 6.76
N LEU A 113 -8.16 14.18 6.28
CA LEU A 113 -9.18 14.66 5.34
C LEU A 113 -8.59 15.51 4.23
N GLY A 114 -8.79 15.08 2.99
CA GLY A 114 -8.07 15.58 1.83
C GLY A 114 -6.60 15.18 1.84
N GLY A 115 -5.86 15.64 0.84
CA GLY A 115 -4.42 15.42 0.80
C GLY A 115 -3.72 16.19 -0.32
N LYS A 116 -2.40 16.15 -0.26
CA LYS A 116 -1.49 16.70 -1.26
C LYS A 116 -0.74 15.59 -1.99
N LEU A 117 -0.47 15.81 -3.27
CA LEU A 117 0.48 14.99 -4.02
C LEU A 117 1.89 15.49 -3.71
N ILE A 118 2.76 14.59 -3.25
CA ILE A 118 4.14 14.87 -2.90
C ILE A 118 5.10 14.00 -3.71
N SER A 119 6.33 14.47 -3.88
CA SER A 119 7.46 13.67 -4.37
C SER A 119 8.43 13.40 -3.24
N LEU A 120 8.71 12.12 -2.97
CA LEU A 120 9.62 11.72 -1.90
C LEU A 120 11.09 11.66 -2.31
N ASN A 121 11.41 11.88 -3.59
CA ASN A 121 12.76 11.89 -4.19
C ASN A 121 13.84 11.21 -3.32
N TRP A 122 13.79 9.87 -3.30
CA TRP A 122 14.52 9.03 -2.33
C TRP A 122 16.05 9.16 -2.40
N VAL A 123 16.58 9.82 -3.44
CA VAL A 123 18.01 10.14 -3.57
C VAL A 123 18.51 10.93 -2.35
N ASN A 124 17.65 11.75 -1.74
CA ASN A 124 18.03 12.63 -0.62
C ASN A 124 17.55 12.14 0.75
N ASN A 125 16.94 10.95 0.84
CA ASN A 125 16.46 10.38 2.10
C ASN A 125 15.51 11.33 2.87
N MET A 126 14.74 12.16 2.14
CA MET A 126 13.86 13.17 2.72
C MET A 126 12.74 12.54 3.55
N SER A 127 12.44 13.16 4.69
CA SER A 127 11.24 12.85 5.45
C SER A 127 9.99 13.17 4.64
N ILE A 128 8.88 12.46 4.90
CA ILE A 128 7.56 12.80 4.34
C ILE A 128 7.17 14.26 4.65
N THR A 129 7.59 14.78 5.81
CA THR A 129 7.33 16.17 6.23
C THR A 129 8.12 17.20 5.43
N GLU A 130 9.20 16.79 4.77
CA GLU A 130 10.09 17.65 3.98
C GLU A 130 9.90 17.43 2.47
N ALA A 131 8.96 16.56 2.11
CA ALA A 131 8.72 16.17 0.73
C ALA A 131 8.28 17.37 -0.12
N VAL A 132 8.73 17.39 -1.38
CA VAL A 132 8.32 18.44 -2.32
C VAL A 132 6.85 18.26 -2.63
N VAL A 133 6.04 19.28 -2.37
CA VAL A 133 4.63 19.27 -2.73
C VAL A 133 4.48 19.61 -4.21
N ILE A 134 3.84 18.71 -4.94
CA ILE A 134 3.56 18.85 -6.37
C ILE A 134 2.21 19.53 -6.59
N LYS A 135 1.22 19.17 -5.77
CA LYS A 135 -0.13 19.74 -5.80
C LYS A 135 -0.78 19.66 -4.43
N HIS A 136 -1.30 20.78 -3.94
CA HIS A 136 -2.16 20.84 -2.76
C HIS A 136 -3.62 20.55 -3.13
N ASP A 137 -4.43 20.22 -2.12
CA ASP A 137 -5.89 20.18 -2.17
C ASP A 137 -6.44 19.31 -3.31
N LEU A 138 -6.03 18.03 -3.35
CA LEU A 138 -6.51 17.08 -4.35
C LEU A 138 -8.03 16.95 -4.30
N SER A 139 -8.69 17.20 -5.44
CA SER A 139 -10.14 17.16 -5.62
C SER A 139 -10.61 15.73 -5.95
N SER A 140 -11.61 15.22 -5.24
CA SER A 140 -12.22 13.91 -5.55
C SER A 140 -12.90 13.87 -6.93
N VAL A 141 -13.13 15.04 -7.55
CA VAL A 141 -13.73 15.18 -8.89
C VAL A 141 -12.62 15.36 -9.92
N ASP A 142 -11.81 16.41 -9.78
CA ASP A 142 -10.84 16.80 -10.82
C ASP A 142 -9.56 15.96 -10.77
N ASP A 143 -9.19 15.45 -9.60
CA ASP A 143 -7.96 14.67 -9.37
C ASP A 143 -8.24 13.19 -9.13
N LYS A 144 -9.43 12.70 -9.48
CA LYS A 144 -9.85 11.32 -9.22
C LYS A 144 -8.83 10.29 -9.73
N GLU A 145 -8.38 10.42 -10.97
CA GLU A 145 -7.42 9.49 -11.57
C GLU A 145 -6.07 9.48 -10.82
N LEU A 146 -5.61 10.65 -10.36
CA LEU A 146 -4.40 10.77 -9.54
C LEU A 146 -4.60 10.11 -8.17
N ILE A 147 -5.74 10.37 -7.53
CA ILE A 147 -6.09 9.80 -6.22
C ILE A 147 -6.19 8.27 -6.33
N GLU A 148 -6.76 7.73 -7.40
CA GLU A 148 -6.85 6.28 -7.61
C GLU A 148 -5.48 5.66 -7.91
N LYS A 149 -4.65 6.33 -8.71
CA LYS A 149 -3.33 5.85 -9.12
C LYS A 149 -2.31 5.80 -7.97
N TYR A 150 -2.26 6.83 -7.13
CA TYR A 150 -1.20 6.98 -6.14
C TYR A 150 -1.62 6.53 -4.75
N GLU A 151 -0.74 5.84 -4.03
CA GLU A 151 -1.03 5.31 -2.69
C GLU A 151 -0.82 6.37 -1.61
N LEU A 152 -1.51 6.21 -0.48
CA LEU A 152 -1.30 7.04 0.70
C LEU A 152 0.07 6.76 1.32
N THR A 153 0.69 7.79 1.90
CA THR A 153 1.91 7.64 2.72
C THR A 153 1.68 6.89 4.04
N SER A 154 0.42 6.65 4.41
CA SER A 154 0.04 5.94 5.62
C SER A 154 0.53 4.48 5.59
N MET A 155 1.26 4.08 6.63
CA MET A 155 1.82 2.73 6.75
C MET A 155 0.74 1.65 6.90
N TRP A 156 0.98 0.49 6.32
CA TRP A 156 0.13 -0.70 6.40
C TRP A 156 0.64 -1.70 7.45
N GLY A 157 -0.27 -2.26 8.22
CA GLY A 157 -0.02 -3.42 9.08
C GLY A 157 -0.16 -4.74 8.33
N ASP A 158 -0.04 -5.85 9.03
CA ASP A 158 -0.18 -7.20 8.45
C ASP A 158 -1.62 -7.58 8.17
N GLU A 159 -2.55 -7.22 9.07
CA GLU A 159 -3.97 -7.60 8.93
C GLU A 159 -4.67 -6.83 7.81
N ASP A 160 -4.55 -5.51 7.78
CA ASP A 160 -5.14 -4.62 6.77
C ASP A 160 -4.57 -4.89 5.37
N LEU A 161 -3.24 -5.09 5.27
CA LEU A 161 -2.61 -5.46 4.01
C LEU A 161 -3.06 -6.85 3.55
N GLY A 162 -3.13 -7.81 4.47
CA GLY A 162 -3.62 -9.16 4.21
C GLY A 162 -5.05 -9.13 3.68
N ASP A 163 -5.93 -8.30 4.26
CA ASP A 163 -7.32 -8.16 3.82
C ASP A 163 -7.41 -7.61 2.39
N ARG A 164 -6.63 -6.56 2.06
CA ARG A 164 -6.60 -6.01 0.69
C ARG A 164 -6.15 -7.05 -0.33
N LEU A 165 -5.08 -7.80 -0.03
CA LEU A 165 -4.56 -8.83 -0.93
C LEU A 165 -5.53 -10.00 -1.09
N ARG A 166 -6.15 -10.48 0.00
CA ARG A 166 -7.17 -11.53 -0.06
C ARG A 166 -8.36 -11.09 -0.90
N ARG A 167 -8.91 -9.90 -0.63
CA ARG A 167 -10.02 -9.33 -1.42
C ARG A 167 -9.66 -9.25 -2.89
N TYR A 168 -8.47 -8.74 -3.21
CA TYR A 168 -8.02 -8.68 -4.60
C TYR A 168 -8.00 -10.06 -5.26
N PHE A 169 -7.45 -11.10 -4.62
CA PHE A 169 -7.39 -12.43 -5.21
C PHE A 169 -8.72 -13.17 -5.29
N ASP A 170 -9.70 -12.75 -4.49
CA ASP A 170 -11.05 -13.31 -4.47
C ASP A 170 -12.02 -12.56 -5.41
N THR A 171 -11.86 -11.24 -5.59
CA THR A 171 -12.83 -10.39 -6.30
C THR A 171 -12.24 -9.52 -7.41
N GLY A 172 -10.91 -9.42 -7.50
CA GLY A 172 -10.20 -8.53 -8.44
C GLY A 172 -10.11 -7.07 -7.98
N ILE A 173 -10.71 -6.70 -6.83
CA ILE A 173 -10.73 -5.32 -6.36
C ILE A 173 -9.43 -4.96 -5.64
N ASN A 174 -8.66 -4.05 -6.24
CA ASN A 174 -7.41 -3.51 -5.69
C ASN A 174 -7.57 -2.03 -5.32
N ARG A 175 -8.05 -1.74 -4.11
CA ARG A 175 -8.23 -0.37 -3.59
C ARG A 175 -7.74 -0.26 -2.15
N ASP A 176 -7.20 0.90 -1.80
CA ASP A 176 -7.01 1.33 -0.41
C ASP A 176 -8.32 1.90 0.12
N ASP A 177 -9.02 1.15 0.97
CA ASP A 177 -10.31 1.59 1.49
C ASP A 177 -10.19 2.83 2.38
N LEU A 178 -9.00 3.15 2.93
CA LEU A 178 -8.81 4.37 3.71
C LEU A 178 -9.17 5.63 2.91
N LYS A 179 -9.02 5.57 1.59
CA LYS A 179 -9.37 6.67 0.68
C LYS A 179 -10.86 7.02 0.69
N PHE A 180 -11.76 6.13 1.12
CA PHE A 180 -13.16 6.49 1.35
C PHE A 180 -13.32 7.60 2.38
N GLU A 181 -12.48 7.60 3.41
CA GLU A 181 -12.53 8.59 4.49
C GLU A 181 -11.64 9.80 4.18
N VAL A 182 -10.45 9.57 3.60
CA VAL A 182 -9.54 10.67 3.24
C VAL A 182 -10.13 11.53 2.13
N PHE A 183 -10.81 10.94 1.15
CA PHE A 183 -11.41 11.65 0.03
C PHE A 183 -12.90 11.31 -0.07
N PRO A 184 -13.76 11.92 0.77
CA PRO A 184 -15.20 11.71 0.67
C PRO A 184 -15.71 12.01 -0.74
N GLY A 185 -16.55 11.12 -1.26
CA GLY A 185 -17.09 11.23 -2.62
C GLY A 185 -16.19 10.70 -3.75
N LEU A 186 -14.98 10.19 -3.44
CA LEU A 186 -14.13 9.54 -4.44
C LEU A 186 -14.84 8.36 -5.13
N TRP A 187 -15.49 7.53 -4.31
CA TRP A 187 -16.21 6.34 -4.72
C TRP A 187 -17.59 6.29 -4.06
N ASN A 188 -18.59 5.89 -4.85
CA ASN A 188 -19.99 5.81 -4.41
C ASN A 188 -20.45 4.37 -4.13
N ASP A 189 -19.55 3.39 -4.31
CA ASP A 189 -19.83 1.96 -4.22
C ASP A 189 -19.40 1.35 -2.87
N ARG A 190 -19.17 2.17 -1.85
CA ARG A 190 -18.72 1.73 -0.53
C ARG A 190 -19.48 0.52 0.02
N GLU A 191 -20.81 0.58 -0.04
CA GLU A 191 -21.68 -0.45 0.53
C GLU A 191 -21.62 -1.77 -0.24
N SER A 192 -21.36 -1.74 -1.56
CA SER A 192 -21.21 -2.97 -2.34
C SER A 192 -19.86 -3.65 -2.13
N LEU A 193 -18.89 -2.96 -1.52
CA LEU A 193 -17.56 -3.48 -1.19
C LEU A 193 -17.47 -4.11 0.20
N ARG A 194 -18.60 -4.30 0.90
CA ARG A 194 -18.61 -4.93 2.23
C ARG A 194 -18.31 -6.45 2.15
N PRO A 195 -17.55 -7.01 3.12
CA PRO A 195 -16.90 -6.30 4.22
C PRO A 195 -15.71 -5.47 3.71
N LEU A 196 -15.60 -4.24 4.22
CA LEU A 196 -14.44 -3.40 3.92
C LEU A 196 -13.24 -3.92 4.71
N THR A 197 -12.04 -3.59 4.23
CA THR A 197 -10.82 -4.03 4.92
C THR A 197 -10.71 -3.39 6.31
N ARG A 198 -9.96 -4.05 7.20
CA ARG A 198 -9.66 -3.52 8.56
C ARG A 198 -8.93 -2.18 8.59
N ARG A 199 -8.56 -1.68 7.41
CA ARG A 199 -7.94 -0.39 7.17
C ARG A 199 -8.81 0.78 7.64
N LEU A 200 -10.13 0.64 7.56
CA LEU A 200 -11.07 1.64 8.04
C LEU A 200 -11.26 1.57 9.56
N PRO A 201 -11.49 2.70 10.25
CA PRO A 201 -11.77 2.71 11.69
C PRO A 201 -13.14 2.09 12.00
N ILE A 202 -13.37 1.61 13.24
CA ILE A 202 -14.71 1.19 13.68
C ILE A 202 -15.62 2.43 13.76
N PRO A 203 -16.89 2.37 13.31
CA PRO A 203 -17.67 1.19 12.88
C PRO A 203 -17.68 0.95 11.36
N LEU A 204 -16.73 1.53 10.64
CA LEU A 204 -16.73 1.61 9.18
C LEU A 204 -16.12 0.40 8.47
N ARG A 205 -15.52 -0.53 9.23
CA ARG A 205 -14.96 -1.81 8.76
C ARG A 205 -15.84 -2.98 9.16
#